data_AF-A0A7R8VBT9-F1
#
_entry.id   AF-A0A7R8VBT9-F1
#
_cell.length_a   1.000
_cell.length_b   1.000
_cell.length_c   1.000
_cell.angle_alpha   90.00
_cell.angle_beta   90.00
_cell.angle_gamma   90.00
#
_symmetry.space_group_name_H-M   'P 1'
#
loop_
_entity.id
_entity.type
_entity.pdbx_description
1 polymer ?
#
loop_
_entity_poly.entity_id
_entity_poly.type
_entity_poly.pdbx_seq_one_letter_code
_entity_poly.pdbx_strand_id
1 'polypeptide(L)'
;PPIQLFGVEGRYACALYSAASKLKQLDVVEKDLIKFQGILKTDLRLQEFIRNPILKRSLKVTAVKEIAAKVPLSVPSTNLLALLAENGRLKAVNTIINSFKTIMAAHRGEVVCEVTTAKHS
;
A
#
# COMPACT_ATOMS: atom_id res chain seq x y z
N PRO A 1 -13.00 10.61 3.33
CA PRO A 1 -11.72 10.77 2.59
C PRO A 1 -11.83 12.00 1.70
N PRO A 2 -10.78 12.83 1.56
CA PRO A 2 -10.83 14.06 0.75
C PRO A 2 -10.92 13.81 -0.76
N ILE A 3 -10.53 12.62 -1.24
CA ILE A 3 -10.67 12.20 -2.65
C ILE A 3 -11.28 10.80 -2.72
N GLN A 4 -12.09 10.56 -3.76
CA GLN A 4 -12.74 9.28 -4.01
C GLN A 4 -11.98 8.55 -5.13
N LEU A 5 -11.12 7.61 -4.75
CA LEU A 5 -10.39 6.78 -5.71
C LEU A 5 -11.26 5.60 -6.15
N PHE A 6 -11.44 5.44 -7.46
CA PHE A 6 -12.20 4.36 -8.05
C PHE A 6 -11.34 3.10 -8.22
N GLY A 7 -11.93 1.92 -8.01
CA GLY A 7 -11.24 0.63 -8.08
C GLY A 7 -11.00 -0.03 -6.72
N VAL A 8 -10.56 -1.30 -6.75
CA VAL A 8 -10.30 -2.07 -5.53
C VAL A 8 -9.14 -1.47 -4.73
N GLU A 9 -8.12 -0.97 -5.41
CA GLU A 9 -6.92 -0.36 -4.82
C GLU A 9 -7.25 0.92 -4.04
N GLY A 10 -8.09 1.78 -4.64
CA GLY A 10 -8.60 3.00 -4.00
C GLY A 10 -9.43 2.70 -2.76
N ARG A 11 -10.26 1.65 -2.76
CA ARG A 11 -11.00 1.21 -1.57
C ARG A 11 -10.08 0.78 -0.43
N TYR A 12 -9.02 0.01 -0.71
CA TYR A 12 -8.04 -0.36 0.32
C TYR A 12 -7.28 0.86 0.85
N ALA A 13 -6.80 1.73 -0.03
CA ALA A 13 -6.10 2.95 0.37
C ALA A 13 -6.99 3.86 1.24
N CYS A 14 -8.26 4.01 0.87
CA CYS A 14 -9.24 4.78 1.63
C CYS A 14 -9.56 4.14 2.99
N ALA A 15 -9.74 2.81 3.05
CA ALA A 15 -9.97 2.09 4.29
C ALA A 15 -8.79 2.23 5.25
N LEU A 16 -7.56 2.08 4.73
CA LEU A 16 -6.33 2.30 5.47
C LEU A 16 -6.23 3.73 5.97
N TYR A 17 -6.49 4.71 5.11
CA TYR A 17 -6.49 6.13 5.47
C TYR A 17 -7.47 6.39 6.62
N SER A 18 -8.68 5.84 6.55
CA SER A 18 -9.66 6.00 7.62
C SER A 18 -9.19 5.38 8.93
N ALA A 19 -8.55 4.19 8.88
CA ALA A 19 -8.01 3.53 10.06
C ALA A 19 -6.82 4.31 10.66
N ALA A 20 -5.86 4.71 9.82
CA ALA A 20 -4.69 5.47 10.21
C ALA A 20 -5.04 6.88 10.74
N SER A 21 -6.06 7.52 10.16
CA SER A 21 -6.58 8.82 10.60
C SER A 21 -7.20 8.74 11.99
N LYS A 22 -8.03 7.71 12.26
CA LYS A 22 -8.58 7.45 13.61
C LYS A 22 -7.49 7.27 14.66
N LEU A 23 -6.40 6.62 14.27
CA LEU A 23 -5.25 6.38 15.15
C LEU A 23 -4.26 7.55 15.19
N LYS A 24 -4.48 8.63 14.43
CA LYS A 24 -3.52 9.73 14.22
C LYS A 24 -2.12 9.28 13.78
N GLN A 25 -2.03 8.13 13.10
CA GLN A 25 -0.77 7.52 12.64
C GLN A 25 -0.56 7.67 11.12
N LEU A 26 -1.27 8.60 10.46
CA LEU A 26 -1.18 8.83 9.02
C LEU A 26 0.26 9.04 8.52
N ASP A 27 1.04 9.87 9.20
CA ASP A 27 2.43 10.16 8.85
C ASP A 27 3.34 8.93 9.04
N VAL A 28 3.09 8.15 10.09
CA VAL A 28 3.84 6.92 10.37
C VAL A 28 3.56 5.87 9.30
N VAL A 29 2.28 5.67 8.95
CA VAL A 29 1.84 4.76 7.88
C VAL A 29 2.41 5.17 6.54
N GLU A 30 2.45 6.46 6.22
CA GLU A 30 3.07 6.95 4.98
C GLU A 30 4.57 6.59 4.92
N LYS A 31 5.32 6.90 5.98
CA LYS A 31 6.77 6.58 6.06
C LYS A 31 7.04 5.09 5.95
N ASP A 32 6.22 4.29 6.59
CA ASP A 32 6.24 2.82 6.59
C ASP A 32 6.02 2.26 5.19
N LEU A 33 4.99 2.72 4.49
CA LEU A 33 4.70 2.35 3.11
C LEU A 33 5.83 2.78 2.15
N ILE A 34 6.41 3.97 2.33
CA ILE A 34 7.55 4.45 1.55
C ILE A 34 8.79 3.57 1.78
N LYS A 35 9.09 3.21 3.03
CA LYS A 35 10.19 2.28 3.36
C LYS A 35 9.97 0.92 2.71
N PHE A 36 8.76 0.37 2.81
CA PHE A 36 8.42 -0.90 2.19
C PHE A 36 8.57 -0.86 0.66
N GLN A 37 8.09 0.22 0.03
CA GLN A 37 8.28 0.45 -1.41
C GLN A 37 9.76 0.55 -1.79
N GLY A 38 10.57 1.21 -0.96
CA GLY A 38 12.02 1.28 -1.13
C GLY A 38 12.67 -0.09 -1.09
N ILE A 39 12.33 -0.92 -0.10
CA ILE A 39 12.84 -2.30 0.01
C ILE A 39 12.47 -3.13 -1.21
N LEU A 40 11.22 -3.02 -1.68
CA LEU A 40 10.77 -3.69 -2.91
C LEU A 40 11.57 -3.27 -4.15
N LYS A 41 11.91 -1.97 -4.25
CA LYS A 41 12.69 -1.46 -5.39
C LYS A 41 14.16 -1.87 -5.31
N THR A 42 14.73 -1.88 -4.10
CA THR A 42 16.11 -2.31 -3.87
C THR A 42 16.27 -3.81 -4.11
N ASP A 43 15.27 -4.61 -3.71
CA ASP A 43 15.30 -6.06 -3.85
C ASP A 43 14.49 -6.51 -5.07
N LEU A 44 15.15 -6.52 -6.23
CA LEU A 44 14.57 -6.99 -7.50
C LEU A 44 14.01 -8.42 -7.40
N ARG A 45 14.63 -9.29 -6.59
CA ARG A 45 14.16 -10.67 -6.39
C ARG A 45 12.81 -10.67 -5.67
N LEU A 46 12.65 -9.86 -4.63
CA LEU A 46 11.38 -9.67 -3.94
C LEU A 46 10.32 -9.08 -4.89
N GLN A 47 10.68 -8.11 -5.73
CA GLN A 47 9.76 -7.53 -6.72
C GLN A 47 9.27 -8.58 -7.73
N GLU A 48 10.18 -9.36 -8.31
CA GLU A 48 9.89 -10.47 -9.22
C GLU A 48 9.02 -11.52 -8.52
N PHE A 49 9.35 -11.86 -7.28
CA PHE A 49 8.62 -12.81 -6.45
C PHE A 49 7.17 -12.37 -6.18
N ILE A 50 6.97 -11.08 -5.93
CA ILE A 50 5.63 -10.52 -5.70
C ILE A 50 4.83 -10.50 -7.00
N ARG A 51 5.47 -10.13 -8.12
CA ARG A 51 4.86 -10.05 -9.45
C ARG A 51 4.53 -11.43 -10.03
N ASN A 52 5.29 -12.46 -9.67
CA ASN A 52 5.12 -13.82 -10.18
C ASN A 52 3.84 -14.47 -9.58
N PRO A 53 2.83 -14.79 -10.41
CA PRO A 53 1.57 -15.37 -9.96
C PRO A 53 1.67 -16.86 -9.61
N ILE A 54 2.78 -17.52 -10.01
CA ILE A 54 3.00 -18.96 -9.85
C ILE A 54 3.38 -19.30 -8.40
N LEU A 55 3.91 -18.32 -7.65
CA LEU A 55 4.34 -18.50 -6.27
C LEU A 55 3.16 -18.56 -5.29
N LYS A 56 3.26 -19.48 -4.31
CA LYS A 56 2.23 -19.69 -3.29
C LYS A 56 1.99 -18.42 -2.46
N ARG A 57 0.73 -18.11 -2.18
CA ARG A 57 0.33 -16.96 -1.36
C ARG A 57 0.99 -16.98 0.03
N SER A 58 1.09 -18.16 0.66
CA SER A 58 1.73 -18.32 1.97
C SER A 58 3.17 -17.83 1.99
N LEU A 59 3.94 -18.10 0.94
CA LEU A 59 5.32 -17.61 0.81
C LEU A 59 5.38 -16.08 0.73
N LYS A 60 4.43 -15.46 0.03
CA LYS A 60 4.29 -14.00 -0.06
C LYS A 60 3.92 -13.38 1.29
N VAL A 61 3.02 -14.02 2.04
CA VAL A 61 2.65 -13.60 3.40
C VAL A 61 3.86 -13.69 4.33
N THR A 62 4.64 -14.77 4.27
CA THR A 62 5.86 -14.91 5.08
C THR A 62 6.87 -13.81 4.76
N ALA A 63 7.14 -13.54 3.48
CA ALA A 63 8.07 -12.48 3.08
C ALA A 63 7.62 -11.11 3.61
N VAL A 64 6.32 -10.80 3.53
CA VAL A 64 5.76 -9.58 4.12
C VAL A 64 5.93 -9.53 5.63
N LYS A 65 5.65 -10.65 6.32
CA LYS A 65 5.83 -10.73 7.78
C LYS A 65 7.29 -10.55 8.18
N GLU A 66 8.24 -11.09 7.42
CA GLU A 66 9.66 -10.90 7.68
C GLU A 66 10.08 -9.43 7.51
N ILE A 67 9.56 -8.75 6.48
CA ILE A 67 9.82 -7.31 6.30
C ILE A 67 9.16 -6.51 7.42
N ALA A 68 7.95 -6.88 7.83
CA ALA A 68 7.23 -6.26 8.94
C ALA A 68 7.86 -6.54 10.32
N ALA A 69 8.67 -7.59 10.43
CA ALA A 69 9.47 -7.89 11.62
C ALA A 69 10.80 -7.13 11.61
N LYS A 70 11.43 -6.97 10.43
CA LYS A 70 12.68 -6.22 10.26
C LYS A 70 12.50 -4.72 10.34
N VAL A 71 11.38 -4.22 9.82
CA VAL A 71 10.99 -2.82 9.90
C VAL A 71 9.84 -2.77 10.89
N PRO A 72 9.94 -2.04 12.02
CA PRO A 72 8.84 -1.93 12.96
C PRO A 72 7.69 -1.17 12.31
N LEU A 73 6.83 -1.91 11.60
CA LEU A 73 5.70 -1.35 10.89
C LEU A 73 4.55 -1.10 11.86
N SER A 74 3.78 -0.06 11.59
CA SER A 74 2.60 0.25 12.39
C SER A 74 1.49 -0.78 12.18
N VAL A 75 0.65 -0.99 13.20
CA VAL A 75 -0.53 -1.89 13.14
C VAL A 75 -1.36 -1.71 11.86
N PRO A 76 -1.77 -0.49 11.46
CA PRO A 76 -2.49 -0.27 10.21
C PRO A 76 -1.72 -0.70 8.95
N SER A 77 -0.40 -0.46 8.89
CA SER A 77 0.44 -0.84 7.76
C SER A 77 0.59 -2.35 7.64
N THR A 78 0.87 -3.03 8.76
CA THR A 78 0.97 -4.49 8.83
C THR A 78 -0.33 -5.15 8.41
N ASN A 79 -1.48 -4.63 8.87
CA ASN A 79 -2.79 -5.12 8.46
C ASN A 79 -3.03 -4.97 6.95
N LEU A 80 -2.66 -3.83 6.36
CA LEU A 80 -2.76 -3.64 4.91
C LEU A 80 -1.91 -4.67 4.17
N LEU A 81 -0.64 -4.79 4.53
CA LEU A 81 0.29 -5.68 3.84
C LEU A 81 -0.14 -7.14 3.97
N ALA A 82 -0.63 -7.56 5.15
CA ALA A 82 -1.22 -8.87 5.36
C ALA A 82 -2.44 -9.10 4.47
N LEU A 83 -3.39 -8.16 4.42
CA LEU A 83 -4.56 -8.23 3.55
C LEU A 83 -4.18 -8.36 2.07
N LEU A 84 -3.18 -7.61 1.61
CA LEU A 84 -2.69 -7.69 0.24
C LEU A 84 -1.98 -9.00 -0.06
N ALA A 85 -1.26 -9.54 0.91
CA ALA A 85 -0.61 -10.82 0.78
C ALA A 85 -1.60 -11.98 0.68
N GLU A 86 -2.62 -11.98 1.54
CA GLU A 86 -3.70 -12.97 1.53
C GLU A 86 -4.54 -12.92 0.25
N ASN A 87 -4.88 -11.71 -0.19
CA ASN A 87 -5.63 -11.52 -1.44
C ASN A 87 -4.79 -11.75 -2.70
N GLY A 88 -3.49 -12.03 -2.57
CA GLY A 88 -2.56 -12.13 -3.71
C GLY A 88 -2.38 -10.82 -4.48
N ARG A 89 -2.78 -9.70 -3.88
CA ARG A 89 -2.73 -8.33 -4.42
C ARG A 89 -1.48 -7.57 -4.02
N LEU A 90 -0.49 -8.25 -3.45
CA LEU A 90 0.83 -7.72 -3.18
C LEU A 90 1.49 -7.07 -4.41
N LYS A 91 1.20 -7.54 -5.62
CA LYS A 91 1.66 -6.89 -6.87
C LYS A 91 1.12 -5.47 -7.07
N ALA A 92 -0.06 -5.19 -6.53
CA ALA A 92 -0.73 -3.89 -6.59
C ALA A 92 -0.36 -3.00 -5.39
N VAL A 93 0.54 -3.46 -4.50
CA VAL A 93 0.96 -2.67 -3.33
C VAL A 93 1.51 -1.31 -3.76
N ASN A 94 2.29 -1.24 -4.85
CA ASN A 94 2.79 0.02 -5.38
C ASN A 94 1.65 0.98 -5.80
N THR A 95 0.63 0.47 -6.48
CA THR A 95 -0.54 1.29 -6.87
C THR A 95 -1.33 1.77 -5.66
N ILE A 96 -1.48 0.92 -4.64
CA ILE A 96 -2.19 1.27 -3.40
C ILE A 96 -1.41 2.31 -2.59
N ILE A 97 -0.08 2.19 -2.54
CA ILE A 97 0.79 3.19 -1.91
C ILE A 97 0.68 4.53 -2.64
N ASN A 98 0.72 4.53 -3.97
CA ASN A 98 0.52 5.76 -4.76
C ASN A 98 -0.86 6.35 -4.49
N SER A 99 -1.92 5.55 -4.53
CA SER A 99 -3.28 5.95 -4.17
C SER A 99 -3.33 6.59 -2.78
N PHE A 100 -2.69 5.97 -1.79
CA PHE A 100 -2.63 6.51 -0.43
C PHE A 100 -1.89 7.85 -0.37
N LYS A 101 -0.75 7.98 -1.07
CA LYS A 101 -0.02 9.25 -1.21
C LYS A 101 -0.88 10.34 -1.82
N THR A 102 -1.66 10.04 -2.86
CA THR A 102 -2.60 11.00 -3.45
C THR A 102 -3.65 11.45 -2.42
N ILE A 103 -4.18 10.52 -1.61
CA ILE A 103 -5.13 10.86 -0.53
C ILE A 103 -4.46 11.75 0.52
N MET A 104 -3.22 11.44 0.90
CA MET A 104 -2.45 12.20 1.88
C MET A 104 -2.11 13.61 1.39
N ALA A 105 -1.71 13.76 0.12
CA ALA A 105 -1.47 15.06 -0.50
C ALA A 105 -2.75 15.92 -0.50
N ALA A 106 -3.88 15.33 -0.91
CA ALA A 106 -5.17 15.99 -0.85
C ALA A 106 -5.59 16.36 0.59
N HIS A 107 -5.27 15.50 1.57
CA HIS A 107 -5.52 15.80 2.99
C HIS A 107 -4.65 16.96 3.51
N ARG A 108 -3.40 17.09 3.04
CA ARG A 108 -2.49 18.19 3.41
C ARG A 108 -2.83 19.53 2.73
N GLY A 109 -3.85 19.56 1.86
CA GLY A 109 -4.26 20.77 1.14
C GLY A 109 -3.49 21.01 -0.15
N GLU A 110 -2.64 20.08 -0.56
CA GLU A 110 -1.91 20.15 -1.82
C GLU A 110 -2.77 19.45 -2.88
N VAL A 111 -3.61 20.24 -3.53
CA VAL A 111 -4.46 19.80 -4.65
C VAL A 111 -3.57 19.50 -5.85
N VAL A 112 -2.89 18.34 -5.81
CA VAL A 112 -2.28 17.75 -7.00
C VAL A 112 -3.43 17.08 -7.77
N CYS A 113 -4.19 17.91 -8.47
CA CYS A 113 -5.16 17.50 -9.48
C CYS A 113 -4.43 16.79 -10.62
N GLU A 114 -4.09 15.52 -10.44
CA GLU A 114 -3.85 14.62 -11.57
C GLU A 114 -4.78 13.43 -11.43
N VAL A 115 -6.04 13.67 -11.81
CA VAL A 115 -7.00 12.64 -12.17
C VAL A 115 -6.45 11.91 -13.39
N THR A 116 -5.53 10.98 -13.18
CA THR A 116 -5.31 9.90 -14.16
C THR A 116 -6.49 8.94 -14.05
N THR A 117 -7.66 9.41 -14.47
CA THR A 117 -8.79 8.57 -14.84
C THR A 117 -8.41 7.86 -16.13
N ALA A 118 -7.67 6.75 -16.02
CA ALA A 118 -7.77 5.72 -17.03
C ALA A 118 -9.08 4.95 -16.74
N LYS A 119 -10.21 5.57 -17.09
CA LYS A 119 -11.37 4.79 -17.54
C LYS A 119 -10.87 4.09 -18.80
N HIS A 120 -10.69 2.78 -18.74
CA HIS A 120 -10.68 2.00 -19.98
C HIS A 120 -11.99 1.24 -20.06
N SER A 121 -12.66 1.51 -21.17
CA SER A 121 -13.98 1.03 -21.62
C SER A 121 -14.20 -0.46 -21.48
#